data_AF-K3Y9S8-F1
#
_entry.id   AF-K3Y9S8-F1
#
_cell.length_a   1.000
_cell.length_b   1.000
_cell.length_c   1.000
_cell.angle_alpha   90.00
_cell.angle_beta   90.00
_cell.angle_gamma   90.00
#
_symmetry.space_group_name_H-M   'P 1'
#
loop_
_entity.id
_entity.type
_entity.pdbx_description
1 polymer ?
#
loop_
_entity_poly.entity_id
_entity_poly.type
_entity_poly.pdbx_seq_one_letter_code
_entity_poly.pdbx_strand_id
1 'polypeptide(L)'
;MVGRMERQTASSSASCSPSAAASSSSACGGKKRPDFLNMIRSAACLNSSSTDTGKGRSKLSSNKVTHGFHLVEGKSGHDMEDYHVAEYKYEKNHELGLFAIFDGHLGDKVPSYLKANLFRNIIKEPVFWDSPQDAIKNAYRSTNKYILENAKQLGPGGSTAVTAIVVDGKDMWIANVGDSRAVVCERGSANQLTVDHEPHTTNERQRIEKQGGFVTTFPGTAISCVLLFHCCN
;
A
#
# COMPACT_ATOMS: atom_id res chain seq x y z
N MET A 1 1.40 -3.55 17.49
CA MET A 1 1.38 -2.38 16.58
C MET A 1 0.81 -2.76 15.23
N VAL A 2 1.03 -3.97 14.73
CA VAL A 2 0.19 -4.54 13.66
C VAL A 2 -1.20 -4.88 14.23
N GLY A 3 -2.27 -4.40 13.57
CA GLY A 3 -3.65 -4.74 13.89
C GLY A 3 -4.00 -6.22 13.63
N ARG A 4 -5.30 -6.57 13.69
CA ARG A 4 -5.77 -7.93 13.39
C ARG A 4 -5.30 -8.34 11.99
N MET A 5 -4.64 -9.50 11.93
CA MET A 5 -4.01 -10.03 10.73
C MET A 5 -4.88 -11.18 10.21
N GLU A 6 -5.65 -10.91 9.16
CA GLU A 6 -6.54 -11.91 8.59
C GLU A 6 -5.83 -12.67 7.48
N ARG A 7 -5.83 -14.00 7.59
CA ARG A 7 -5.51 -14.88 6.47
C ARG A 7 -6.78 -15.02 5.66
N GLN A 8 -6.77 -14.56 4.42
CA GLN A 8 -7.81 -14.92 3.47
C GLN A 8 -7.30 -16.05 2.58
N THR A 9 -8.09 -17.12 2.46
CA THR A 9 -7.87 -18.23 1.54
C THR A 9 -8.95 -18.16 0.47
N ALA A 10 -8.56 -18.17 -0.81
CA ALA A 10 -9.53 -18.26 -1.89
C ALA A 10 -10.42 -19.52 -1.74
N SER A 11 -11.74 -19.35 -1.65
CA SER A 11 -12.68 -20.47 -1.59
C SER A 11 -12.72 -21.20 -2.93
N SER A 12 -12.50 -22.52 -2.94
CA SER A 12 -12.60 -23.34 -4.15
C SER A 12 -14.07 -23.63 -4.48
N SER A 13 -14.65 -22.97 -5.50
CA SER A 13 -15.74 -23.58 -6.28
C SER A 13 -16.02 -22.89 -7.62
N ALA A 14 -16.10 -23.75 -8.65
CA ALA A 14 -16.77 -23.63 -9.95
C ALA A 14 -16.18 -22.72 -11.04
N SER A 15 -15.60 -23.39 -12.03
CA SER A 15 -15.17 -22.93 -13.35
C SER A 15 -16.28 -22.27 -14.19
N CYS A 16 -15.95 -21.18 -14.90
CA CYS A 16 -16.61 -20.79 -16.16
C CYS A 16 -15.60 -20.14 -17.13
N SER A 17 -15.72 -20.52 -18.41
CA SER A 17 -14.76 -20.30 -19.51
C SER A 17 -14.72 -18.86 -20.03
N PRO A 18 -13.58 -18.39 -20.58
CA PRO A 18 -13.46 -17.04 -21.15
C PRO A 18 -13.97 -16.98 -22.60
N SER A 19 -14.71 -15.91 -22.92
CA SER A 19 -15.00 -15.52 -24.31
C SER A 19 -14.02 -14.41 -24.73
N ALA A 20 -13.30 -14.64 -25.82
CA ALA A 20 -12.29 -13.74 -26.37
C ALA A 20 -12.92 -12.66 -27.27
N ALA A 21 -12.34 -11.47 -27.27
CA ALA A 21 -12.41 -10.54 -28.38
C ALA A 21 -11.04 -9.86 -28.56
N ALA A 22 -10.42 -10.10 -29.72
CA ALA A 22 -9.19 -9.47 -30.16
C ALA A 22 -9.50 -8.23 -31.00
N SER A 23 -8.64 -7.21 -30.95
CA SER A 23 -8.42 -6.33 -32.09
C SER A 23 -7.02 -5.71 -32.04
N SER A 24 -6.45 -5.55 -33.23
CA SER A 24 -5.09 -5.16 -33.57
C SER A 24 -5.04 -3.75 -34.19
N SER A 25 -3.90 -3.06 -34.11
CA SER A 25 -3.35 -2.11 -35.12
C SER A 25 -2.16 -1.35 -34.51
N SER A 26 -0.93 -1.62 -34.96
CA SER A 26 -0.14 -0.89 -35.97
C SER A 26 0.45 0.46 -35.51
N ALA A 27 1.77 0.50 -35.39
CA ALA A 27 2.57 1.70 -35.14
C ALA A 27 2.85 2.49 -36.43
N CYS A 28 2.91 3.82 -36.35
CA CYS A 28 3.63 4.70 -37.28
C CYS A 28 4.11 5.95 -36.53
N GLY A 29 5.38 6.32 -36.70
CA GLY A 29 6.03 7.45 -36.04
C GLY A 29 5.87 8.79 -36.77
N GLY A 30 5.99 9.89 -36.01
CA GLY A 30 6.07 11.25 -36.52
C GLY A 30 6.81 12.16 -35.53
N LYS A 31 7.76 12.97 -36.02
CA LYS A 31 8.64 13.86 -35.24
C LYS A 31 7.85 15.05 -34.68
N LYS A 32 8.08 15.35 -33.39
CA LYS A 32 7.44 16.43 -32.60
C LYS A 32 7.93 17.82 -33.00
N ARG A 33 7.02 18.79 -33.10
CA ARG A 33 7.30 20.24 -32.95
C ARG A 33 6.90 20.66 -31.51
N PRO A 34 7.52 21.69 -30.90
CA PRO A 34 7.14 22.11 -29.57
C PRO A 34 5.82 22.90 -29.64
N ASP A 35 4.78 22.37 -28.98
CA ASP A 35 3.47 23.02 -28.90
C ASP A 35 3.54 24.23 -27.96
N PHE A 36 3.32 25.41 -28.52
CA PHE A 36 3.21 26.71 -27.83
C PHE A 36 2.21 26.66 -26.65
N LEU A 37 1.23 25.76 -26.70
CA LEU A 37 0.25 25.49 -25.64
C LEU A 37 0.89 24.97 -24.33
N ASN A 38 2.01 24.25 -24.39
CA ASN A 38 2.70 23.78 -23.19
C ASN A 38 3.43 24.92 -22.45
N MET A 39 3.85 25.95 -23.18
CA MET A 39 4.53 27.12 -22.59
C MET A 39 3.54 28.01 -21.82
N ILE A 40 2.30 28.14 -22.31
CA ILE A 40 1.23 28.88 -21.62
C ILE A 40 0.76 28.14 -20.35
N ARG A 41 0.72 26.80 -20.36
CA ARG A 41 0.41 26.01 -19.14
C ARG A 41 1.45 26.19 -18.04
N SER A 42 2.72 26.28 -18.41
CA SER A 42 3.83 26.54 -17.48
C SER A 42 3.74 27.92 -16.83
N ALA A 43 3.33 28.95 -17.60
CA ALA A 43 3.14 30.31 -17.09
C ALA A 43 1.87 30.47 -16.23
N ALA A 44 0.90 29.57 -16.36
CA ALA A 44 -0.36 29.58 -15.60
C ALA A 44 -0.32 28.71 -14.33
N CYS A 45 0.84 28.15 -13.95
CA CYS A 45 0.97 27.18 -12.85
C CYS A 45 -0.01 25.99 -12.96
N LEU A 46 -0.44 25.63 -14.18
CA LEU A 46 -1.30 24.48 -14.47
C LEU A 46 -0.48 23.20 -14.66
N ASN A 47 0.67 23.10 -13.99
CA ASN A 47 1.44 21.87 -13.98
C ASN A 47 0.60 20.82 -13.26
N SER A 48 0.12 19.85 -14.02
CA SER A 48 -0.50 18.65 -13.46
C SER A 48 0.47 18.06 -12.43
N SER A 49 0.02 17.94 -11.19
CA SER A 49 0.62 17.09 -10.15
C SER A 49 1.22 15.83 -10.77
N SER A 50 2.39 15.38 -10.33
CA SER A 50 3.01 14.16 -10.84
C SER A 50 2.14 12.95 -10.54
N THR A 51 1.19 12.64 -11.42
CA THR A 51 0.30 11.49 -11.30
C THR A 51 1.11 10.22 -11.59
N ASP A 52 1.15 9.30 -10.63
CA ASP A 52 1.73 7.98 -10.83
C ASP A 52 0.61 6.94 -10.91
N THR A 53 0.59 6.17 -11.99
CA THR A 53 -0.49 5.22 -12.28
C THR A 53 0.11 3.96 -12.85
N GLY A 54 -0.39 2.81 -12.44
CA GLY A 54 0.12 1.54 -12.94
C GLY A 54 -0.86 0.40 -12.79
N LYS A 55 -0.53 -0.69 -13.46
CA LYS A 55 -1.26 -1.95 -13.39
C LYS A 55 -0.32 -3.12 -13.64
N GLY A 56 -0.68 -4.28 -13.11
CA GLY A 56 0.11 -5.48 -13.29
C GLY A 56 -0.70 -6.74 -13.03
N ARG A 57 -0.07 -7.88 -13.28
CA ARG A 57 -0.68 -9.19 -13.08
C ARG A 57 0.36 -10.24 -12.70
N SER A 58 -0.05 -11.19 -11.88
CA SER A 58 0.73 -12.37 -11.56
C SER A 58 0.94 -13.22 -12.80
N LYS A 59 2.12 -13.83 -12.93
CA LYS A 59 2.53 -14.57 -14.13
C LYS A 59 2.71 -16.05 -13.84
N LEU A 60 3.19 -16.41 -12.66
CA LEU A 60 3.61 -17.78 -12.35
C LEU A 60 2.53 -18.58 -11.61
N SER A 61 1.71 -17.93 -10.79
CA SER A 61 0.63 -18.59 -10.06
C SER A 61 -0.47 -19.13 -10.98
N SER A 62 -1.06 -20.27 -10.61
CA SER A 62 -2.28 -20.78 -11.25
C SER A 62 -3.45 -19.81 -11.06
N ASN A 63 -3.54 -19.22 -9.85
CA ASN A 63 -4.54 -18.22 -9.49
C ASN A 63 -4.04 -16.84 -9.88
N LYS A 64 -4.52 -16.32 -11.01
CA LYS A 64 -4.08 -15.02 -11.51
C LYS A 64 -4.61 -13.90 -10.63
N VAL A 65 -3.70 -13.11 -10.08
CA VAL A 65 -4.01 -11.85 -9.37
C VAL A 65 -3.66 -10.71 -10.30
N THR A 66 -4.51 -9.69 -10.38
CA THR A 66 -4.23 -8.45 -11.09
C THR A 66 -4.27 -7.29 -10.10
N HIS A 67 -3.50 -6.24 -10.35
CA HIS A 67 -3.54 -5.02 -9.56
C HIS A 67 -3.59 -3.79 -10.46
N GLY A 68 -4.05 -2.68 -9.88
CA GLY A 68 -3.94 -1.34 -10.41
C GLY A 68 -3.72 -0.37 -9.27
N PHE A 69 -3.08 0.77 -9.55
CA PHE A 69 -2.91 1.85 -8.58
C PHE A 69 -2.97 3.21 -9.28
N HIS A 70 -3.34 4.21 -8.49
CA HIS A 70 -3.38 5.60 -8.90
C HIS A 70 -2.95 6.45 -7.70
N LEU A 71 -1.93 7.27 -7.89
CA LEU A 71 -1.32 8.13 -6.90
C LEU A 71 -1.32 9.56 -7.45
N VAL A 72 -1.89 10.49 -6.69
CA VAL A 72 -2.05 11.88 -7.08
C VAL A 72 -1.75 12.75 -5.89
N GLU A 73 -0.93 13.78 -6.09
CA GLU A 73 -0.67 14.79 -5.08
C GLU A 73 -1.95 15.60 -4.79
N GLY A 74 -2.28 15.72 -3.51
CA GLY A 74 -3.43 16.47 -3.04
C GLY A 74 -3.25 17.98 -3.15
N LYS A 75 -4.25 18.73 -2.65
CA LYS A 75 -4.21 20.21 -2.60
C LYS A 75 -3.65 20.75 -1.28
N SER A 76 -2.93 19.92 -0.54
CA SER A 76 -2.50 20.20 0.84
C SER A 76 -1.37 21.25 0.93
N GLY A 77 -0.76 21.62 -0.20
CA GLY A 77 0.25 22.68 -0.26
C GLY A 77 1.63 22.30 0.31
N HIS A 78 1.81 21.04 0.69
CA HIS A 78 3.11 20.41 0.95
C HIS A 78 3.43 19.42 -0.17
N ASP A 79 4.71 19.04 -0.28
CA ASP A 79 5.18 18.05 -1.25
C ASP A 79 4.49 16.69 -1.06
N MET A 80 4.51 15.84 -2.08
CA MET A 80 3.94 14.49 -2.03
C MET A 80 4.65 13.59 -0.99
N GLU A 81 3.94 13.24 0.08
CA GLU A 81 4.45 12.37 1.16
C GLU A 81 3.93 10.92 1.09
N ASP A 82 2.97 10.62 0.20
CA ASP A 82 2.46 9.24 0.06
C ASP A 82 3.32 8.40 -0.87
N TYR A 83 3.54 7.15 -0.47
CA TYR A 83 4.24 6.14 -1.25
C TYR A 83 3.42 4.87 -1.33
N HIS A 84 3.65 4.07 -2.37
CA HIS A 84 3.04 2.76 -2.51
C HIS A 84 4.06 1.73 -3.02
N VAL A 85 3.69 0.46 -2.87
CA VAL A 85 4.34 -0.69 -3.52
C VAL A 85 3.24 -1.49 -4.20
N ALA A 86 3.49 -1.92 -5.44
CA ALA A 86 2.60 -2.80 -6.19
C ALA A 86 3.43 -3.63 -7.17
N GLU A 87 4.01 -4.74 -6.69
CA GLU A 87 4.94 -5.55 -7.48
C GLU A 87 4.77 -7.04 -7.23
N TYR A 88 5.31 -7.86 -8.13
CA TYR A 88 5.43 -9.30 -7.96
C TYR A 88 6.89 -9.69 -7.83
N LYS A 89 7.18 -10.61 -6.92
CA LYS A 89 8.52 -11.15 -6.69
C LYS A 89 8.47 -12.68 -6.64
N TYR A 90 9.46 -13.35 -7.20
CA TYR A 90 9.62 -14.79 -7.07
C TYR A 90 10.68 -15.12 -6.02
N GLU A 91 10.34 -15.94 -5.03
CA GLU A 91 11.22 -16.27 -3.91
C GLU A 91 10.92 -17.69 -3.42
N LYS A 92 11.95 -18.52 -3.22
CA LYS A 92 11.83 -19.93 -2.79
C LYS A 92 10.74 -20.76 -3.51
N ASN A 93 10.63 -20.61 -4.83
CA ASN A 93 9.61 -21.27 -5.66
C ASN A 93 8.16 -20.80 -5.48
N HIS A 94 7.95 -19.66 -4.83
CA HIS A 94 6.64 -19.05 -4.67
C HIS A 94 6.61 -17.68 -5.35
N GLU A 95 5.47 -17.34 -5.95
CA GLU A 95 5.20 -15.99 -6.45
C GLU A 95 4.53 -15.17 -5.34
N LEU A 96 5.18 -14.07 -4.97
CA LEU A 96 4.71 -13.11 -3.98
C LEU A 96 4.14 -11.88 -4.69
N GLY A 97 2.88 -11.54 -4.44
CA GLY A 97 2.34 -10.20 -4.71
C GLY A 97 2.53 -9.32 -3.49
N LEU A 98 3.23 -8.20 -3.66
CA LEU A 98 3.57 -7.27 -2.57
C LEU A 98 2.86 -5.94 -2.84
N PHE A 99 1.99 -5.55 -1.92
CA PHE A 99 1.16 -4.35 -2.05
C PHE A 99 1.20 -3.53 -0.77
N ALA A 100 1.46 -2.24 -0.86
CA ALA A 100 1.44 -1.37 0.30
C ALA A 100 1.04 0.05 -0.05
N ILE A 101 0.47 0.74 0.93
CA ILE A 101 0.34 2.20 0.94
C ILE A 101 0.99 2.70 2.24
N PHE A 102 1.73 3.79 2.09
CA PHE A 102 2.43 4.51 3.15
C PHE A 102 2.01 5.96 3.05
N ASP A 103 1.25 6.43 4.03
CA ASP A 103 0.77 7.81 4.13
C ASP A 103 1.74 8.56 5.06
N GLY A 104 2.58 9.40 4.47
CA GLY A 104 3.64 10.13 5.16
C GLY A 104 3.11 11.39 5.85
N HIS A 105 3.78 11.79 6.94
CA HIS A 105 3.51 13.08 7.57
C HIS A 105 4.78 13.70 8.13
N LEU A 106 4.95 15.01 7.90
CA LEU A 106 6.11 15.81 8.34
C LEU A 106 7.43 15.32 7.71
N GLY A 107 7.36 14.88 6.46
CA GLY A 107 8.49 14.45 5.62
C GLY A 107 8.26 13.16 4.85
N ASP A 108 8.88 13.05 3.68
CA ASP A 108 8.80 11.91 2.74
C ASP A 108 9.82 10.78 3.00
N LYS A 109 10.80 11.03 3.87
CA LYS A 109 11.93 10.11 4.11
C LYS A 109 11.51 8.80 4.76
N VAL A 110 10.60 8.84 5.73
CA VAL A 110 10.08 7.63 6.40
C VAL A 110 9.27 6.76 5.44
N PRO A 111 8.24 7.27 4.74
CA PRO A 111 7.49 6.44 3.78
C PRO A 111 8.38 5.96 2.60
N SER A 112 9.35 6.77 2.15
CA SER A 112 10.37 6.35 1.19
C SER A 112 11.24 5.18 1.70
N TYR A 113 11.69 5.24 2.96
CA TYR A 113 12.42 4.15 3.60
C TYR A 113 11.57 2.87 3.72
N LEU A 114 10.28 3.01 4.08
CA LEU A 114 9.34 1.88 4.17
C LEU A 114 9.17 1.21 2.80
N LYS A 115 8.94 1.99 1.74
CA LYS A 115 8.86 1.48 0.35
C LYS A 115 10.07 0.63 -0.03
N ALA A 116 11.27 1.09 0.31
CA ALA A 116 12.51 0.40 -0.05
C ALA A 116 12.83 -0.83 0.82
N ASN A 117 12.38 -0.87 2.08
CA ASN A 117 12.91 -1.83 3.06
C ASN A 117 11.89 -2.73 3.74
N LEU A 118 10.62 -2.33 3.88
CA LEU A 118 9.68 -3.07 4.73
C LEU A 118 9.45 -4.49 4.23
N PHE A 119 9.12 -4.67 2.94
CA PHE A 119 8.95 -6.01 2.36
C PHE A 119 10.24 -6.82 2.36
N ARG A 120 11.37 -6.18 2.09
CA ARG A 120 12.68 -6.83 2.14
C ARG A 120 12.97 -7.37 3.53
N ASN A 121 12.61 -6.63 4.58
CA ASN A 121 12.79 -7.06 5.96
C ASN A 121 11.83 -8.22 6.27
N ILE A 122 10.55 -8.12 5.90
CA ILE A 122 9.55 -9.19 6.09
C ILE A 122 10.00 -10.51 5.46
N ILE A 123 10.38 -10.50 4.18
CA ILE A 123 10.73 -11.73 3.44
C ILE A 123 12.03 -12.36 3.97
N LYS A 124 12.91 -11.55 4.56
CA LYS A 124 14.18 -12.01 5.15
C LYS A 124 14.04 -12.52 6.59
N GLU A 125 12.89 -12.34 7.24
CA GLU A 125 12.66 -12.94 8.55
C GLU A 125 12.77 -14.47 8.45
N PRO A 126 13.54 -15.13 9.33
CA PRO A 126 13.78 -16.58 9.23
C PRO A 126 12.48 -17.39 9.23
N VAL A 127 11.49 -16.93 10.00
CA VAL A 127 10.20 -17.59 10.18
C VAL A 127 9.17 -17.19 9.12
N PHE A 128 9.52 -16.43 8.07
CA PHE A 128 8.55 -15.95 7.09
C PHE A 128 7.73 -17.06 6.43
N TRP A 129 8.36 -18.19 6.10
CA TRP A 129 7.68 -19.29 5.42
C TRP A 129 6.91 -20.22 6.39
N ASP A 130 7.30 -20.24 7.66
CA ASP A 130 6.69 -21.11 8.69
C ASP A 130 5.57 -20.38 9.45
N SER A 131 5.82 -19.12 9.82
CA SER A 131 4.89 -18.22 10.49
C SER A 131 4.97 -16.80 9.88
N PRO A 132 4.33 -16.57 8.71
CA PRO A 132 4.31 -15.26 8.06
C PRO A 132 3.78 -14.16 8.98
N GLN A 133 2.82 -14.48 9.86
CA GLN A 133 2.27 -13.53 10.82
C GLN A 133 3.33 -13.01 11.80
N ASP A 134 4.15 -13.90 12.35
CA ASP A 134 5.20 -13.51 13.29
C ASP A 134 6.35 -12.82 12.58
N ALA A 135 6.72 -13.27 11.39
CA ALA A 135 7.68 -12.58 10.53
C ALA A 135 7.25 -11.13 10.27
N ILE A 136 6.00 -10.92 9.86
CA ILE A 136 5.51 -9.56 9.58
C ILE A 136 5.53 -8.71 10.86
N LYS A 137 5.08 -9.23 12.01
CA LYS A 137 5.17 -8.50 13.29
C LYS A 137 6.62 -8.14 13.66
N ASN A 138 7.55 -9.09 13.52
CA ASN A 138 8.96 -8.90 13.84
C ASN A 138 9.60 -7.85 12.91
N ALA A 139 9.35 -7.95 11.62
CA ALA A 139 9.87 -7.02 10.62
C ALA A 139 9.32 -5.60 10.81
N TYR A 140 8.03 -5.44 11.12
CA TYR A 140 7.47 -4.13 11.46
C TYR A 140 8.14 -3.55 12.71
N ARG A 141 8.36 -4.38 13.75
CA ARG A 141 9.00 -3.95 14.99
C ARG A 141 10.46 -3.54 14.77
N SER A 142 11.23 -4.34 14.04
CA SER A 142 12.64 -4.06 13.75
C SER A 142 12.80 -2.86 12.81
N THR A 143 11.92 -2.71 11.82
CA THR A 143 11.88 -1.55 10.92
C THR A 143 11.55 -0.27 11.70
N ASN A 144 10.53 -0.30 12.56
CA ASN A 144 10.18 0.86 13.40
C ASN A 144 11.33 1.23 14.37
N LYS A 145 11.97 0.21 14.98
CA LYS A 145 13.16 0.44 15.83
C LYS A 145 14.26 1.15 15.05
N TYR A 146 14.56 0.70 13.83
CA TYR A 146 15.55 1.35 12.97
C TYR A 146 15.18 2.80 12.66
N ILE A 147 13.91 3.07 12.33
CA ILE A 147 13.44 4.44 12.05
C ILE A 147 13.69 5.36 13.25
N LEU A 148 13.32 4.91 14.45
CA LEU A 148 13.53 5.66 15.69
C LEU A 148 15.01 5.90 16.00
N GLU A 149 15.86 4.88 15.84
CA GLU A 149 17.31 5.00 16.05
C GLU A 149 17.99 5.93 15.04
N ASN A 150 17.39 6.10 13.86
CA ASN A 150 17.91 6.92 12.76
C ASN A 150 17.08 8.19 12.51
N ALA A 151 16.26 8.63 13.47
CA ALA A 151 15.40 9.81 13.34
C ALA A 151 16.17 11.10 13.00
N LYS A 152 17.45 11.21 13.41
CA LYS A 152 18.31 12.34 13.03
C LYS A 152 18.53 12.44 11.50
N GLN A 153 18.54 11.31 10.80
CA GLN A 153 18.76 11.24 9.35
C GLN A 153 17.43 11.25 8.58
N LEU A 154 16.46 10.47 9.08
CA LEU A 154 15.14 10.31 8.48
C LEU A 154 14.22 11.50 8.75
N GLY A 155 14.54 12.36 9.72
CA GLY A 155 13.71 13.50 10.09
C GLY A 155 12.67 13.16 11.17
N PRO A 156 11.92 14.18 11.63
CA PRO A 156 10.95 14.04 12.71
C PRO A 156 9.63 13.40 12.27
N GLY A 157 9.42 13.20 10.96
CA GLY A 157 8.19 12.68 10.40
C GLY A 157 7.96 11.20 10.66
N GLY A 158 6.81 10.75 10.20
CA GLY A 158 6.33 9.39 10.34
C GLY A 158 5.58 8.95 9.10
N SER A 159 5.04 7.73 9.17
CA SER A 159 4.21 7.19 8.11
C SER A 159 3.25 6.16 8.68
N THR A 160 2.06 6.07 8.09
CA THR A 160 1.23 4.87 8.21
C THR A 160 1.86 3.73 7.40
N ALA A 161 1.37 2.52 7.58
CA ALA A 161 1.65 1.39 6.70
C ALA A 161 0.47 0.42 6.69
N VAL A 162 -0.16 0.28 5.53
CA VAL A 162 -1.06 -0.85 5.24
C VAL A 162 -0.42 -1.71 4.17
N THR A 163 -0.13 -2.98 4.48
CA THR A 163 0.54 -3.91 3.57
C THR A 163 -0.29 -5.16 3.36
N ALA A 164 -0.29 -5.68 2.14
CA ALA A 164 -0.74 -7.02 1.82
C ALA A 164 0.35 -7.83 1.12
N ILE A 165 0.45 -9.10 1.51
CA ILE A 165 1.33 -10.09 0.89
C ILE A 165 0.45 -11.22 0.39
N VAL A 166 0.52 -11.51 -0.89
CA VAL A 166 -0.22 -12.60 -1.53
C VAL A 166 0.77 -13.68 -1.98
N VAL A 167 0.65 -14.90 -1.47
CA VAL A 167 1.49 -16.04 -1.87
C VAL A 167 0.71 -16.91 -2.85
N ASP A 168 1.28 -17.11 -4.04
CA ASP A 168 0.77 -17.95 -5.14
C ASP A 168 -0.69 -17.66 -5.56
N GLY A 169 -1.16 -16.44 -5.31
CA GLY A 169 -2.55 -16.06 -5.55
C GLY A 169 -3.57 -16.85 -4.71
N LYS A 170 -3.15 -17.42 -3.58
CA LYS A 170 -3.98 -18.28 -2.73
C LYS A 170 -4.13 -17.74 -1.33
N ASP A 171 -3.00 -17.48 -0.68
CA ASP A 171 -2.95 -17.01 0.68
C ASP A 171 -2.62 -15.52 0.70
N MET A 172 -3.40 -14.76 1.47
CA MET A 172 -3.18 -13.32 1.64
C MET A 172 -3.03 -12.98 3.12
N TRP A 173 -2.03 -12.17 3.44
CA TRP A 173 -1.80 -11.60 4.77
C TRP A 173 -1.85 -10.08 4.69
N ILE A 174 -2.61 -9.47 5.60
CA ILE A 174 -2.73 -8.01 5.70
C ILE A 174 -2.24 -7.54 7.06
N ALA A 175 -1.45 -6.47 7.07
CA ALA A 175 -0.99 -5.78 8.26
C ALA A 175 -1.28 -4.27 8.14
N ASN A 176 -1.73 -3.66 9.23
CA ASN A 176 -1.99 -2.23 9.31
C ASN A 176 -1.34 -1.60 10.54
N VAL A 177 -0.75 -0.43 10.35
CA VAL A 177 -0.28 0.52 11.37
C VAL A 177 -0.67 1.92 10.94
N GLY A 178 -1.64 2.52 11.62
CA GLY A 178 -2.13 3.87 11.34
C GLY A 178 -3.59 3.85 10.94
N ASP A 179 -4.03 4.92 10.31
CA ASP A 179 -5.40 5.21 9.86
C ASP A 179 -5.59 5.03 8.34
N SER A 180 -4.60 4.45 7.65
CA SER A 180 -4.83 3.82 6.36
C SER A 180 -5.62 2.52 6.53
N ARG A 181 -6.26 2.07 5.44
CA ARG A 181 -7.27 1.00 5.51
C ARG A 181 -7.15 0.01 4.37
N ALA A 182 -7.30 -1.28 4.67
CA ALA A 182 -7.56 -2.32 3.67
C ALA A 182 -9.04 -2.73 3.66
N VAL A 183 -9.60 -2.88 2.47
CA VAL A 183 -10.98 -3.32 2.23
C VAL A 183 -10.98 -4.44 1.21
N VAL A 184 -11.81 -5.46 1.39
CA VAL A 184 -12.10 -6.47 0.37
C VAL A 184 -13.52 -6.31 -0.14
N CYS A 185 -13.69 -6.38 -1.46
CA CYS A 185 -14.99 -6.46 -2.08
C CYS A 185 -15.23 -7.89 -2.57
N GLU A 186 -16.24 -8.54 -2.00
CA GLU A 186 -16.67 -9.90 -2.35
C GLU A 186 -18.16 -9.88 -2.69
N ARG A 187 -18.53 -10.40 -3.86
CA ARG A 187 -19.94 -10.50 -4.30
C ARG A 187 -20.70 -9.16 -4.23
N GLY A 188 -20.01 -8.06 -4.54
CA GLY A 188 -20.56 -6.70 -4.50
C GLY A 188 -20.61 -6.06 -3.11
N SER A 189 -20.16 -6.74 -2.06
CA SER A 189 -20.12 -6.23 -0.69
C SER A 189 -18.70 -5.84 -0.29
N ALA A 190 -18.53 -4.60 0.18
CA ALA A 190 -17.27 -4.10 0.69
C ALA A 190 -17.15 -4.38 2.20
N ASN A 191 -16.12 -5.14 2.59
CA ASN A 191 -15.80 -5.53 3.96
C ASN A 191 -14.43 -4.96 4.34
N GLN A 192 -14.37 -4.16 5.39
CA GLN A 192 -13.11 -3.64 5.92
C GLN A 192 -12.30 -4.76 6.59
N LEU A 193 -11.05 -4.94 6.16
CA LEU A 193 -10.15 -5.99 6.65
C LEU A 193 -9.24 -5.54 7.80
N THR A 194 -8.99 -4.23 7.91
CA THR A 194 -8.11 -3.65 8.94
C THR A 194 -8.88 -2.68 9.79
N VAL A 195 -8.53 -2.57 11.08
CA VAL A 195 -9.06 -1.52 11.95
C VAL A 195 -8.11 -0.33 11.92
N ASP A 196 -8.65 0.86 11.71
CA ASP A 196 -7.89 2.11 11.72
C ASP A 196 -7.48 2.45 13.16
N HIS A 197 -6.23 2.85 13.35
CA HIS A 197 -5.69 3.22 14.66
C HIS A 197 -5.94 4.70 14.96
N GLU A 198 -7.20 5.01 15.22
CA GLU A 198 -7.62 6.37 15.59
C GLU A 198 -7.46 6.61 17.10
N PRO A 199 -6.82 7.72 17.54
CA PRO A 199 -6.59 8.02 18.96
C PRO A 199 -7.84 8.09 19.83
N HIS A 200 -9.01 8.38 19.24
CA HIS A 200 -10.28 8.51 19.97
C HIS A 200 -10.95 7.17 20.26
N THR A 201 -10.53 6.08 19.61
CA THR A 201 -11.09 4.76 19.87
C THR A 201 -10.75 4.31 21.29
N THR A 202 -11.68 3.64 21.97
CA THR A 202 -11.52 3.27 23.39
C THR A 202 -10.23 2.50 23.65
N ASN A 203 -9.92 1.52 22.79
CA ASN A 203 -8.72 0.70 22.94
C ASN A 203 -7.43 1.51 22.76
N GLU A 204 -7.40 2.40 21.75
CA GLU A 204 -6.20 3.17 21.45
C GLU A 204 -5.98 4.30 22.47
N ARG A 205 -7.06 4.98 22.88
CA ARG A 205 -7.04 5.95 23.97
C ARG A 205 -6.51 5.34 25.26
N GLN A 206 -7.03 4.17 25.65
CA GLN A 206 -6.55 3.46 26.84
C GLN A 206 -5.07 3.08 26.73
N ARG A 207 -4.61 2.65 25.56
CA ARG A 207 -3.19 2.33 25.32
C ARG A 207 -2.31 3.56 25.50
N ILE A 208 -2.71 4.70 24.93
CA ILE A 208 -1.99 5.98 25.02
C ILE A 208 -1.94 6.46 26.48
N GLU A 209 -3.08 6.49 27.16
CA GLU A 209 -3.19 6.96 28.55
C GLU A 209 -2.40 6.07 29.52
N LYS A 210 -2.43 4.75 29.33
CA LYS A 210 -1.64 3.80 30.13
C LYS A 210 -0.12 4.02 30.00
N GLN A 211 0.33 4.59 28.89
CA GLN A 211 1.74 4.92 28.65
C GLN A 211 2.11 6.34 29.11
N GLY A 212 1.19 7.04 29.78
CA GLY A 212 1.40 8.41 30.28
C GLY A 212 1.10 9.52 29.27
N GLY A 213 0.52 9.18 28.11
CA GLY A 213 0.04 10.16 27.13
C GLY A 213 -1.38 10.66 27.44
N PHE A 214 -1.88 11.59 26.63
CA PHE A 214 -3.26 12.06 26.68
C PHE A 214 -3.78 12.30 25.26
N VAL A 215 -5.11 12.20 25.07
CA VAL A 215 -5.76 12.42 23.78
C VAL A 215 -6.55 13.72 23.82
N THR A 216 -6.27 14.63 22.88
CA THR A 216 -7.01 15.89 22.68
C THR A 216 -7.45 15.99 21.23
N THR A 217 -8.61 16.60 21.01
CA THR A 217 -9.14 16.82 19.66
C THR A 217 -8.75 18.21 19.19
N PHE A 218 -8.02 18.28 18.08
CA PHE A 218 -7.81 19.51 17.34
C PHE A 218 -8.58 19.42 16.02
N PRO A 219 -9.25 20.50 15.57
CA PRO A 219 -9.94 20.50 14.29
C PRO A 219 -8.93 20.36 13.14
N GLY A 220 -9.13 19.34 12.30
CA GLY A 220 -8.33 19.03 11.12
C GLY A 220 -8.96 17.89 10.33
N THR A 221 -8.67 17.81 9.03
CA THR A 221 -9.12 16.69 8.18
C THR A 221 -8.04 15.62 8.21
N ALA A 222 -8.35 14.40 8.66
CA ALA A 222 -7.49 13.25 8.45
C ALA A 222 -7.63 12.80 6.99
N ILE A 223 -6.50 12.65 6.30
CA ILE A 223 -6.45 12.01 4.99
C ILE A 223 -6.26 10.52 5.29
N SER A 224 -7.11 9.67 4.70
CA SER A 224 -7.00 8.21 4.88
C SER A 224 -6.80 7.57 3.51
N CYS A 225 -5.71 6.83 3.39
CA CYS A 225 -5.40 6.03 2.22
C CYS A 225 -6.08 4.64 2.27
N VAL A 226 -6.63 4.17 1.13
CA VAL A 226 -7.36 2.90 1.05
C VAL A 226 -6.72 1.92 0.07
N LEU A 227 -6.41 0.71 0.54
CA LEU A 227 -5.99 -0.44 -0.23
C LEU A 227 -7.19 -1.37 -0.49
N LEU A 228 -7.62 -1.47 -1.74
CA LEU A 228 -8.80 -2.26 -2.12
C LEU A 228 -8.42 -3.58 -2.79
N PHE A 229 -8.95 -4.68 -2.25
CA PHE A 229 -8.90 -6.01 -2.85
C PHE A 229 -10.26 -6.35 -3.47
N HIS A 230 -10.25 -6.91 -4.67
CA HIS A 230 -11.45 -7.44 -5.30
C HIS A 230 -11.28 -8.94 -5.53
N CYS A 231 -12.20 -9.74 -5.01
CA CYS A 231 -12.23 -11.18 -5.24
C CYS A 231 -13.25 -11.48 -6.35
N CYS A 232 -12.78 -11.71 -7.57
CA CYS A 232 -13.61 -12.26 -8.64
C CYS A 232 -13.69 -13.77 -8.43
N ASN A 233 -14.88 -14.28 -8.09
CA ASN A 233 -15.19 -15.71 -8.19
C ASN A 233 -15.61 -16.04 -9.62
#